data_AF-A0A534PCK5-F1
#
_entry.id   AF-A0A534PCK5-F1
#
_cell.length_a   1.000
_cell.length_b   1.000
_cell.length_c   1.000
_cell.angle_alpha   90.00
_cell.angle_beta   90.00
_cell.angle_gamma   90.00
#
_symmetry.space_group_name_H-M   'P 1'
#
loop_
_entity.id
_entity.type
_entity.pdbx_description
1 polymer ?
#
loop_
_entity_poly.entity_id
_entity_poly.type
_entity_poly.pdbx_seq_one_letter_code
_entity_poly.pdbx_strand_id
1 'polypeptide(L)'
;MELRNEERRQILRGQHAHLRRTIEAAQTTARSALAGKASPGELQFAVTALERELLAHLAEEERLLEPILARLDAWGPTRVSLLHAEHAHQRAVLAVLTGRSAWPASTLVAGRTLSMCDDLIIDMEFEERELLNERVLRDDLIVLDASDA
;
A
#
# COMPACT_ATOMS: atom_id res chain seq x y z
N MET A 1 -7.80 14.79 -19.80
CA MET A 1 -6.35 15.06 -19.90
C MET A 1 -5.66 13.89 -19.24
N GLU A 2 -4.87 13.12 -19.98
CA GLU A 2 -4.11 12.01 -19.38
C GLU A 2 -3.04 12.60 -18.45
N LEU A 3 -2.87 12.00 -17.26
CA LEU A 3 -1.80 12.38 -16.33
C LEU A 3 -0.45 11.98 -16.93
N ARG A 4 0.59 12.78 -16.68
CA ARG A 4 1.99 12.43 -16.97
C ARG A 4 2.54 11.51 -15.89
N ASN A 5 3.58 10.73 -16.20
CA ASN A 5 4.16 9.79 -15.21
C ASN A 5 4.75 10.52 -13.99
N GLU A 6 5.28 11.74 -14.18
CA GLU A 6 5.69 12.60 -13.06
C GLU A 6 4.52 12.98 -12.15
N GLU A 7 3.36 13.32 -12.71
CA GLU A 7 2.19 13.70 -11.92
C GLU A 7 1.67 12.50 -11.11
N ARG A 8 1.64 11.30 -11.70
CA ARG A 8 1.30 10.06 -10.99
C ARG A 8 2.26 9.79 -9.83
N ARG A 9 3.56 9.93 -10.06
CA ARG A 9 4.61 9.76 -9.05
C ARG A 9 4.46 10.76 -7.90
N GLN A 10 4.16 12.02 -8.18
CA GLN A 10 3.94 13.03 -7.13
C GLN A 10 2.69 12.71 -6.31
N ILE A 11 1.61 12.25 -6.94
CA ILE A 11 0.40 11.81 -6.25
C ILE A 11 0.73 10.65 -5.29
N LEU A 12 1.37 9.59 -5.79
CA LEU A 12 1.69 8.39 -5.00
C LEU A 12 2.66 8.71 -3.85
N ARG A 13 3.71 9.50 -4.09
CA ARG A 13 4.61 9.96 -3.01
C ARG A 13 3.88 10.78 -1.94
N GLY A 14 2.93 11.62 -2.36
CA GLY A 14 2.06 12.35 -1.44
C GLY A 14 1.20 11.42 -0.59
N GLN A 15 0.62 10.39 -1.21
CA GLN A 15 -0.12 9.34 -0.50
C GLN A 15 0.76 8.55 0.46
N HIS A 16 1.98 8.14 0.06
CA HIS A 16 2.91 7.44 0.95
C HIS A 16 3.29 8.30 2.15
N ALA A 17 3.55 9.60 1.94
CA ALA A 17 3.84 10.51 3.04
C ALA A 17 2.65 10.60 4.03
N HIS A 18 1.42 10.58 3.53
CA HIS A 18 0.22 10.53 4.37
C HIS A 18 0.09 9.19 5.11
N LEU A 19 0.21 8.08 4.38
CA LEU A 19 0.07 6.73 4.90
C LEU A 19 1.12 6.41 5.97
N ARG A 20 2.36 6.87 5.82
CA ARG A 20 3.42 6.75 6.85
C ARG A 20 3.00 7.38 8.19
N ARG A 21 2.34 8.54 8.18
CA ARG A 21 1.84 9.16 9.43
C ARG A 21 0.73 8.33 10.07
N THR A 22 -0.16 7.77 9.25
CA THR A 22 -1.24 6.88 9.73
C THR A 22 -0.68 5.57 10.29
N ILE A 23 0.33 5.00 9.64
CA ILE A 23 1.07 3.81 10.11
C ILE A 23 1.74 4.10 11.45
N GLU A 24 2.46 5.22 11.59
CA GLU A 24 3.12 5.58 12.84
C GLU A 24 2.13 5.72 14.00
N ALA A 25 0.97 6.34 13.75
CA ALA A 25 -0.10 6.45 14.72
C ALA A 25 -0.67 5.06 15.12
N ALA A 26 -0.92 4.20 14.14
CA ALA A 26 -1.40 2.84 14.37
C ALA A 26 -0.39 2.00 15.16
N GLN A 27 0.90 2.07 14.81
CA GLN A 27 1.97 1.40 15.53
C GLN A 27 2.09 1.89 16.97
N THR A 28 2.02 3.21 17.20
CA THR A 28 2.10 3.80 18.53
C THR A 28 0.96 3.30 19.42
N THR A 29 -0.26 3.31 18.90
CA THR A 29 -1.44 2.81 19.62
C THR A 29 -1.36 1.30 19.85
N ALA A 30 -0.93 0.52 18.86
CA ALA A 30 -0.77 -0.93 18.99
C ALA A 30 0.29 -1.31 20.04
N ARG A 31 1.46 -0.65 20.05
CA ARG A 31 2.47 -0.82 21.10
C ARG A 31 1.92 -0.46 22.49
N SER A 32 1.11 0.60 22.57
CA SER A 32 0.47 1.02 23.81
C SER A 32 -0.58 0.02 24.30
N ALA A 33 -1.36 -0.58 23.39
CA ALA A 33 -2.33 -1.63 23.70
C ALA A 33 -1.63 -2.90 24.20
N LEU A 34 -0.51 -3.31 23.59
CA LEU A 34 0.30 -4.43 24.07
C LEU A 34 0.89 -4.18 25.47
N ALA A 35 1.21 -2.93 25.79
CA ALA A 35 1.67 -2.52 27.11
C ALA A 35 0.52 -2.30 28.13
N GLY A 36 -0.73 -2.54 27.75
CA GLY A 36 -1.91 -2.30 28.60
C GLY A 36 -2.21 -0.82 28.87
N LYS A 37 -1.65 0.09 28.08
CA LYS A 37 -1.77 1.56 28.22
C LYS A 37 -2.85 2.17 27.34
N ALA A 38 -3.22 1.52 26.24
CA ALA A 38 -4.32 1.93 25.38
C ALA A 38 -5.51 0.99 25.52
N SER A 39 -6.70 1.55 25.46
CA SER A 39 -7.96 0.82 25.45
C SER A 39 -8.20 0.12 24.10
N PRO A 40 -9.04 -0.93 24.07
CA PRO A 40 -9.45 -1.56 22.82
C PRO A 40 -10.12 -0.58 21.83
N GLY A 41 -10.83 0.43 22.33
CA GLY A 41 -11.47 1.45 21.50
C GLY A 41 -10.48 2.39 20.81
N GLU A 42 -9.39 2.77 21.49
CA GLU A 42 -8.31 3.55 20.87
C GLU A 42 -7.60 2.77 19.77
N LEU A 43 -7.32 1.48 20.02
CA LEU A 43 -6.78 0.59 19.00
C LEU A 43 -7.73 0.45 17.81
N GLN A 44 -9.03 0.29 18.06
CA GLN A 44 -10.04 0.23 17.00
C GLN A 44 -10.09 1.48 16.15
N PHE A 45 -10.04 2.64 16.78
CA PHE A 45 -10.01 3.91 16.06
C PHE A 45 -8.78 3.99 15.16
N ALA A 46 -7.60 3.64 15.67
CA ALA A 46 -6.36 3.68 14.91
C ALA A 46 -6.34 2.68 13.74
N VAL A 47 -6.79 1.45 13.96
CA VAL A 47 -6.88 0.40 12.92
C VAL A 47 -7.91 0.78 11.84
N THR A 48 -9.04 1.37 12.22
CA THR A 48 -10.05 1.84 11.25
C THR A 48 -9.54 3.03 10.42
N ALA A 49 -8.74 3.91 11.02
CA ALA A 49 -8.06 4.97 10.28
C ALA A 49 -7.07 4.40 9.26
N LEU A 50 -6.26 3.42 9.67
CA LEU A 50 -5.34 2.71 8.78
C LEU A 50 -6.07 2.02 7.63
N GLU A 51 -7.17 1.32 7.92
CA GLU A 51 -8.02 0.68 6.90
C GLU A 51 -8.49 1.67 5.85
N ARG A 52 -9.06 2.82 6.27
CA ARG A 52 -9.55 3.83 5.34
C ARG A 52 -8.45 4.36 4.42
N GLU A 53 -7.30 4.73 5.00
CA GLU A 53 -6.21 5.32 4.21
C GLU A 53 -5.54 4.30 3.29
N LEU A 54 -5.33 3.06 3.76
CA LEU A 54 -4.73 2.02 2.93
C LEU A 54 -5.67 1.65 1.78
N LEU A 55 -6.96 1.43 2.01
CA LEU A 55 -7.90 1.10 0.94
C LEU A 55 -7.96 2.19 -0.14
N ALA A 56 -7.90 3.46 0.26
CA ALA A 56 -7.84 4.59 -0.67
C ALA A 56 -6.53 4.61 -1.47
N HIS A 57 -5.40 4.31 -0.81
CA HIS A 57 -4.10 4.23 -1.46
C HIS A 57 -4.03 3.08 -2.48
N LEU A 58 -4.42 1.86 -2.10
CA LEU A 58 -4.38 0.69 -3.00
C LEU A 58 -5.23 0.90 -4.26
N ALA A 59 -6.42 1.48 -4.10
CA ALA A 59 -7.30 1.76 -5.23
C ALA A 59 -6.72 2.82 -6.17
N GLU A 60 -6.07 3.85 -5.62
CA GLU A 60 -5.45 4.90 -6.42
C GLU A 60 -4.17 4.39 -7.12
N GLU A 61 -3.39 3.55 -6.44
CA GLU A 61 -2.22 2.92 -7.02
C GLU A 61 -2.58 2.01 -8.18
N GLU A 62 -3.56 1.12 -8.00
CA GLU A 62 -4.13 0.30 -9.08
C GLU A 62 -4.55 1.17 -10.27
N ARG A 63 -5.33 2.23 -10.01
CA ARG A 63 -5.80 3.16 -11.04
C ARG A 63 -4.66 3.86 -11.79
N LEU A 64 -3.57 4.18 -11.10
CA LEU A 64 -2.46 4.97 -11.65
C LEU A 64 -1.39 4.10 -12.32
N LEU A 65 -1.06 2.95 -11.73
CA LEU A 65 0.08 2.12 -12.12
C LEU A 65 -0.31 1.01 -13.08
N GLU A 66 -1.51 0.41 -12.99
CA GLU A 66 -1.88 -0.70 -13.88
C GLU A 66 -1.70 -0.39 -15.37
N PRO A 67 -2.15 0.77 -15.90
CA PRO A 67 -2.02 1.06 -17.33
C PRO A 67 -0.56 1.16 -17.78
N ILE A 68 0.34 1.50 -16.85
CA ILE A 68 1.77 1.67 -17.12
C ILE A 68 2.47 0.32 -17.01
N LEU A 69 2.25 -0.40 -15.92
CA LEU A 69 2.81 -1.72 -15.70
C LEU A 69 2.42 -2.68 -16.83
N ALA A 70 1.17 -2.64 -17.29
CA ALA A 70 0.68 -3.48 -18.39
C ALA A 70 1.44 -3.26 -19.72
N ARG A 71 2.05 -2.09 -19.91
CA ARG A 71 2.70 -1.67 -21.17
C ARG A 71 4.21 -1.51 -21.05
N LEU A 72 4.76 -1.77 -19.86
CA LEU A 72 6.16 -1.47 -19.53
C LEU A 72 7.14 -2.35 -20.31
N ASP A 73 6.86 -3.65 -20.38
CA ASP A 73 7.71 -4.66 -21.01
C ASP A 73 6.88 -5.95 -21.30
N ALA A 74 7.54 -7.00 -21.80
CA ALA A 74 6.93 -8.31 -22.06
C ALA A 74 6.36 -8.99 -20.79
N TRP A 75 6.68 -8.51 -19.59
CA TRP A 75 6.23 -9.02 -18.30
C TRP A 75 5.09 -8.19 -17.69
N GLY A 76 4.61 -7.16 -18.39
CA GLY A 76 3.59 -6.25 -17.89
C GLY A 76 2.35 -6.91 -17.28
N PRO A 77 1.70 -7.88 -17.97
CA PRO A 77 0.55 -8.62 -17.40
C PRO A 77 0.86 -9.36 -16.10
N THR A 78 2.06 -9.93 -15.98
CA THR A 78 2.52 -10.60 -14.76
C THR A 78 2.71 -9.60 -13.63
N ARG A 79 3.31 -8.43 -13.89
CA ARG A 79 3.48 -7.37 -12.89
C ARG A 79 2.13 -6.86 -12.35
N VAL A 80 1.15 -6.65 -13.23
CA VAL A 80 -0.21 -6.27 -12.83
C VAL A 80 -0.85 -7.36 -11.97
N SER A 81 -0.70 -8.63 -12.37
CA SER A 81 -1.26 -9.76 -11.60
C SER A 81 -0.64 -9.87 -10.21
N LEU A 82 0.67 -9.59 -10.07
CA LEU A 82 1.35 -9.57 -8.77
C LEU A 82 0.86 -8.42 -7.90
N LEU A 83 0.74 -7.20 -8.45
CA LEU A 83 0.17 -6.05 -7.74
C LEU A 83 -1.23 -6.37 -7.19
N HIS A 84 -2.10 -6.94 -8.03
CA HIS A 84 -3.45 -7.34 -7.60
C HIS A 84 -3.45 -8.41 -6.51
N ALA A 85 -2.57 -9.41 -6.62
CA ALA A 85 -2.47 -10.46 -5.63
C ALA A 85 -2.01 -9.94 -4.26
N GLU A 86 -1.02 -9.06 -4.27
CA GLU A 86 -0.50 -8.38 -3.08
C GLU A 86 -1.57 -7.49 -2.43
N HIS A 87 -2.23 -6.65 -3.21
CA HIS A 87 -3.29 -5.78 -2.69
C HIS A 87 -4.50 -6.58 -2.19
N ALA A 88 -4.86 -7.68 -2.85
CA ALA A 88 -5.92 -8.57 -2.37
C ALA A 88 -5.55 -9.20 -1.01
N HIS A 89 -4.28 -9.56 -0.81
CA HIS A 89 -3.78 -10.06 0.46
C HIS A 89 -3.87 -9.00 1.56
N GLN A 90 -3.36 -7.79 1.31
CA GLN A 90 -3.41 -6.67 2.27
C GLN A 90 -4.86 -6.32 2.65
N ARG A 91 -5.79 -6.29 1.68
CA ARG A 91 -7.24 -6.09 1.93
C ARG A 91 -7.83 -7.18 2.82
N ALA A 92 -7.47 -8.44 2.58
CA ALA A 92 -7.96 -9.55 3.40
C ALA A 92 -7.45 -9.47 4.85
N VAL A 93 -6.18 -9.09 5.03
CA VAL A 93 -5.59 -8.87 6.37
C VAL A 93 -6.33 -7.75 7.10
N LEU A 94 -6.55 -6.60 6.45
CA LEU A 94 -7.32 -5.48 7.04
C LEU A 94 -8.71 -5.90 7.46
N ALA A 95 -9.46 -6.58 6.59
CA ALA A 95 -10.83 -6.99 6.88
C ALA A 95 -10.92 -7.87 8.15
N VAL A 96 -9.90 -8.69 8.39
CA VAL A 96 -9.79 -9.49 9.62
C VAL A 96 -9.50 -8.62 10.84
N LEU A 97 -8.66 -7.58 10.71
CA LEU A 97 -8.31 -6.67 11.81
C LEU A 97 -9.45 -5.71 12.20
N THR A 98 -10.28 -5.31 11.23
CA THR A 98 -11.34 -4.31 11.42
C THR A 98 -12.68 -4.96 11.76
N GLY A 99 -12.85 -6.25 11.46
CA GLY A 99 -14.06 -7.03 11.74
C GLY A 99 -14.49 -7.01 13.22
N ARG A 100 -15.80 -6.94 13.47
CA ARG A 100 -16.39 -6.88 14.82
C ARG A 100 -15.92 -8.02 15.75
N SER A 101 -15.66 -9.19 15.20
CA SER A 101 -15.20 -10.37 15.96
C SER A 101 -13.74 -10.29 16.41
N ALA A 102 -12.96 -9.31 15.92
CA ALA A 102 -11.54 -9.17 16.26
C ALA A 102 -11.32 -8.57 17.66
N TRP A 103 -12.21 -7.69 18.10
CA TRP A 103 -12.03 -6.83 19.28
C TRP A 103 -12.04 -7.53 20.64
N PRO A 104 -12.72 -8.68 20.84
CA PRO A 104 -12.50 -9.50 22.03
C PRO A 104 -11.05 -9.98 22.20
N ALA A 105 -10.24 -9.97 21.14
CA ALA A 105 -8.83 -10.37 21.12
C ALA A 105 -7.91 -9.17 20.80
N SER A 106 -8.11 -8.04 21.48
CA SER A 106 -7.39 -6.77 21.19
C SER A 106 -5.86 -6.88 21.22
N THR A 107 -5.27 -7.71 22.09
CA THR A 107 -3.81 -7.95 22.12
C THR A 107 -3.32 -8.63 20.84
N LEU A 108 -4.08 -9.59 20.30
CA LEU A 108 -3.77 -10.24 19.03
C LEU A 108 -3.90 -9.26 17.86
N VAL A 109 -4.95 -8.43 17.88
CA VAL A 109 -5.14 -7.36 16.89
C VAL A 109 -3.97 -6.39 16.91
N ALA A 110 -3.51 -5.97 18.10
CA ALA A 110 -2.36 -5.09 18.23
C ALA A 110 -1.08 -5.69 17.63
N GLY A 111 -0.78 -6.95 17.95
CA GLY A 111 0.38 -7.65 17.39
C GLY A 111 0.33 -7.76 15.87
N ARG A 112 -0.82 -8.11 15.30
CA ARG A 112 -1.01 -8.19 13.84
C ARG A 112 -0.99 -6.83 13.15
N THR A 113 -1.51 -5.80 13.82
CA THR A 113 -1.44 -4.42 13.33
C THR A 113 0.02 -3.98 13.18
N LEU A 114 0.89 -4.33 14.14
CA LEU A 114 2.32 -4.04 14.04
C LEU A 114 2.98 -4.76 12.87
N SER A 115 2.74 -6.07 12.72
CA SER A 115 3.29 -6.83 11.58
C SER A 115 2.87 -6.21 10.25
N MET A 116 1.58 -5.94 10.08
CA MET A 116 1.07 -5.33 8.86
C MET A 116 1.68 -3.93 8.61
N CYS A 117 1.83 -3.11 9.65
CA CYS A 117 2.47 -1.81 9.53
C CYS A 117 3.93 -1.91 9.07
N ASP A 118 4.67 -2.90 9.57
CA ASP A 118 6.05 -3.13 9.18
C ASP A 118 6.14 -3.58 7.71
N ASP A 119 5.25 -4.49 7.28
CA ASP A 119 5.15 -4.95 5.90
C ASP A 119 4.83 -3.77 4.95
N LEU A 120 3.85 -2.93 5.27
CA LEU A 120 3.48 -1.76 4.44
C LEU A 120 4.63 -0.75 4.27
N ILE A 121 5.48 -0.59 5.29
CA ILE A 121 6.65 0.30 5.17
C ILE A 121 7.66 -0.28 4.18
N ILE A 122 7.88 -1.59 4.22
CA ILE A 122 8.76 -2.30 3.29
C ILE A 122 8.21 -2.20 1.86
N ASP A 123 6.91 -2.39 1.68
CA ASP A 123 6.24 -2.31 0.37
C ASP A 123 6.39 -0.90 -0.22
N MET A 124 6.06 0.15 0.52
CA MET A 124 6.24 1.55 0.07
C MET A 124 7.69 1.89 -0.28
N GLU A 125 8.67 1.40 0.50
CA GLU A 125 10.09 1.60 0.20
C GLU A 125 10.52 0.87 -1.08
N PHE A 126 9.98 -0.32 -1.32
CA PHE A 126 10.20 -1.07 -2.54
C PHE A 126 9.58 -0.35 -3.75
N GLU A 127 8.31 0.05 -3.66
CA GLU A 127 7.61 0.80 -4.70
C GLU A 127 8.34 2.09 -5.04
N GLU A 128 8.75 2.88 -4.04
CA GLU A 128 9.46 4.14 -4.26
C GLU A 128 10.79 3.95 -5.00
N ARG A 129 11.50 2.86 -4.70
CA ARG A 129 12.80 2.56 -5.28
C ARG A 129 12.69 1.91 -6.66
N GLU A 130 11.76 0.99 -6.85
CA GLU A 130 11.70 0.12 -8.02
C GLU A 130 10.64 0.56 -9.04
N LEU A 131 9.49 1.10 -8.59
CA LEU A 131 8.36 1.45 -9.45
C LEU A 131 8.25 2.96 -9.67
N LEU A 132 8.39 3.76 -8.61
CA LEU A 132 8.25 5.22 -8.67
C LEU A 132 9.58 5.93 -8.94
N ASN A 133 10.61 5.20 -9.36
CA ASN A 133 11.85 5.82 -9.78
C ASN A 133 11.70 6.48 -11.17
N GLU A 134 12.52 7.50 -11.43
CA GLU A 134 12.53 8.24 -12.69
C GLU A 134 13.08 7.44 -13.88
N ARG A 135 13.49 6.18 -13.69
CA ARG A 135 14.04 5.33 -14.76
C ARG A 135 12.96 4.40 -15.33
N VAL A 136 12.01 3.98 -14.50
CA VAL A 136 10.89 3.10 -14.85
C VAL A 136 9.68 3.91 -15.30
N LEU A 137 9.36 4.99 -14.60
CA LEU A 137 8.27 5.91 -14.95
C LEU A 137 8.79 7.13 -15.72
N ARG A 138 9.44 6.89 -16.86
CA ARG A 138 9.75 7.95 -17.86
C ARG A 138 8.59 8.10 -18.83
N ASP A 139 8.31 9.32 -19.24
CA ASP A 139 7.36 9.57 -20.33
C ASP A 139 7.94 9.11 -21.70
N ASP A 140 9.24 8.84 -21.78
CA ASP A 140 10.01 8.52 -22.99
C ASP A 140 10.30 7.02 -23.21
N LEU A 141 9.50 6.09 -22.67
CA LEU A 141 9.69 4.67 -22.98
C LEU A 141 9.40 4.41 -24.46
N ILE A 142 10.46 4.49 -25.27
CA ILE A 142 10.51 4.02 -26.64
C ILE A 142 10.13 2.54 -26.61
N VAL A 143 9.01 2.21 -27.25
CA VAL A 143 8.68 0.85 -27.65
C VAL A 143 9.88 0.32 -28.41
N LEU A 144 10.65 -0.60 -27.83
CA LEU A 144 11.59 -1.39 -28.59
C LEU A 144 10.75 -2.28 -29.49
N ASP A 145 10.59 -1.81 -30.74
CA ASP A 145 10.06 -2.61 -31.82
C ASP A 145 10.96 -3.84 -31.95
N ALA A 146 10.43 -5.01 -31.58
CA ALA A 146 11.05 -6.29 -31.87
C ALA A 146 10.83 -6.60 -33.36
N SER A 147 11.43 -5.80 -34.23
CA SER A 147 11.60 -6.11 -35.64
C SER A 147 13.00 -6.68 -35.82
N ASP A 148 13.12 -8.00 -35.68
CA ASP A 148 14.15 -8.82 -36.34
C ASP A 148 13.76 -10.31 -36.26
N ALA A 149 12.99 -10.77 -37.26
CA ALA A 149 13.12 -12.07 -37.97
C ALA A 149 12.03 -12.23 -39.04
#